data_AF-A0A9Q0NC91-F1
#
_entry.id   AF-A0A9Q0NC91-F1
#
_cell.length_a   1.000
_cell.length_b   1.000
_cell.length_c   1.000
_cell.angle_alpha   90.00
_cell.angle_beta   90.00
_cell.angle_gamma   90.00
#
_symmetry.space_group_name_H-M   'P 1'
#
loop_
_entity.id
_entity.type
_entity.pdbx_description
1 polymer ?
#
loop_
_entity_poly.entity_id
_entity_poly.type
_entity_poly.pdbx_seq_one_letter_code
_entity_poly.pdbx_strand_id
1 'polypeptide(L)' 'MIKFKGRCVLKQYMPMKPIKRGYKVWCLADAVTGFILAFIVYTGKEKIITESTLGERVVMTFAQKLRPEKDCMLVER' A
#
# COMPACT_ATOMS: atom_id res chain seq x y z
N MET A 1 4.71 -7.38 3.90
CA MET A 1 4.40 -7.06 5.32
C MET A 1 5.72 -7.02 6.07
N ILE A 2 5.95 -5.96 6.85
CA ILE A 2 7.19 -5.77 7.59
C ILE A 2 7.04 -6.42 8.96
N LYS A 3 7.90 -7.39 9.29
CA LYS A 3 7.84 -8.13 10.55
C LYS A 3 8.12 -7.21 11.73
N PHE A 4 7.19 -7.14 12.68
CA PHE A 4 7.36 -6.37 13.90
C PHE A 4 6.69 -7.08 15.07
N LYS A 5 7.43 -7.25 16.18
CA LYS A 5 6.97 -8.02 17.36
C LYS A 5 6.53 -7.16 18.55
N GLY A 6 6.83 -5.85 18.55
CA GLY A 6 6.48 -4.95 19.64
C GLY A 6 4.99 -4.60 19.74
N ARG A 7 4.65 -3.81 20.76
CA ARG A 7 3.33 -3.18 20.91
C ARG A 7 3.30 -1.90 20.06
N CYS A 8 2.46 -1.88 19.05
CA CYS A 8 2.20 -0.72 18.20
C CYS A 8 0.78 -0.83 17.65
N VAL A 9 0.09 0.30 17.52
CA VAL A 9 -1.30 0.39 17.03
C VAL A 9 -1.39 0.10 15.53
N LEU A 10 -0.35 0.41 14.75
CA LEU A 10 -0.33 0.24 13.29
C LEU A 10 -0.10 -1.22 12.83
N LYS A 11 0.03 -2.14 13.78
CA LYS A 11 0.32 -3.55 13.50
C LYS A 11 -0.96 -4.24 12.99
N GLN A 12 -0.89 -4.79 11.79
CA GLN A 12 -2.00 -5.51 11.17
C GLN A 12 -1.81 -7.02 11.25
N TYR A 13 -2.92 -7.74 11.42
CA TYR A 13 -2.98 -9.20 11.32
C TYR A 13 -3.50 -9.62 9.93
N MET A 14 -2.77 -10.47 9.22
CA MET A 14 -3.14 -11.02 7.91
C MET A 14 -2.88 -12.53 7.87
N PRO A 15 -3.91 -13.38 7.97
CA PRO A 15 -3.75 -14.82 8.21
C PRO A 15 -3.10 -15.58 7.05
N MET A 16 -3.36 -15.14 5.80
CA MET A 16 -2.88 -15.80 4.58
C MET A 16 -1.42 -15.48 4.21
N LYS A 17 -0.74 -14.58 4.95
CA LYS A 17 0.66 -14.22 4.64
C LYS A 17 1.63 -15.02 5.54
N PRO A 18 2.84 -15.34 5.05
CA PRO A 18 3.86 -16.04 5.85
C PRO A 18 4.17 -15.30 7.16
N ILE A 19 4.29 -13.98 7.09
CA ILE A 19 4.37 -13.09 8.26
C ILE A 19 2.95 -12.65 8.58
N LYS A 20 2.37 -13.20 9.65
CA LYS A 20 0.96 -12.95 9.98
C LYS A 20 0.71 -11.62 10.71
N ARG A 21 1.70 -11.09 11.44
CA ARG A 21 1.59 -9.85 12.21
C ARG A 21 2.75 -8.91 11.91
N GLY A 22 2.44 -7.67 11.55
CA GLY A 22 3.45 -6.66 11.20
C GLY A 22 2.85 -5.38 10.61
N TYR A 23 3.70 -4.53 10.05
CA TYR A 23 3.23 -3.33 9.34
C TYR A 23 2.80 -3.68 7.91
N LYS A 24 1.60 -3.24 7.56
CA LYS A 24 1.09 -3.30 6.19
C LYS A 24 1.52 -2.03 5.46
N VAL A 25 2.07 -2.20 4.26
CA VAL A 25 2.57 -1.11 3.41
C VAL A 25 2.10 -1.41 1.99
N TRP A 26 1.60 -0.39 1.30
CA TRP A 26 1.39 -0.43 -0.14
C TRP A 26 2.61 0.15 -0.83
N CYS A 27 3.06 -0.48 -1.91
CA CYS A 27 4.23 -0.04 -2.66
C CYS A 27 3.86 0.08 -4.13
N LEU A 28 4.32 1.16 -4.75
CA LEU A 28 4.46 1.30 -6.18
C LEU A 28 5.89 0.90 -6.53
N ALA A 29 6.03 -0.15 -7.33
CA ALA A 29 7.32 -0.64 -7.80
C ALA A 29 7.32 -0.76 -9.31
N ASP A 30 8.50 -0.57 -9.91
CA ASP A 30 8.71 -0.87 -11.31
C ASP A 30 8.60 -2.38 -11.55
N ALA A 31 7.85 -2.76 -12.58
CA ALA A 31 7.55 -4.15 -12.89
C ALA A 31 8.76 -4.93 -13.42
N VAL A 32 9.71 -4.24 -14.07
CA VAL A 32 10.88 -4.88 -14.68
C VAL A 32 12.04 -4.96 -13.71
N THR A 33 12.40 -3.84 -13.07
CA THR A 33 13.57 -3.77 -12.20
C THR A 33 13.28 -4.12 -10.74
N GLY A 34 12.00 -4.06 -10.32
CA GLY A 34 11.61 -4.26 -8.94
C GLY A 34 11.93 -3.07 -8.01
N PHE A 35 12.40 -1.93 -8.54
CA PHE A 35 12.67 -0.75 -7.74
C PHE A 35 11.38 -0.15 -7.18
N ILE A 36 11.38 0.16 -5.89
CA ILE A 36 10.25 0.84 -5.23
C ILE A 36 10.34 2.33 -5.52
N LEU A 37 9.34 2.86 -6.23
CA LEU A 37 9.22 4.28 -6.59
C LEU A 37 8.54 5.08 -5.48
N ALA A 38 7.52 4.49 -4.85
CA ALA A 38 6.78 5.11 -3.76
C ALA A 38 6.16 4.05 -2.85
N PHE A 39 5.89 4.41 -1.60
CA PHE A 39 5.16 3.56 -0.68
C PHE A 39 4.30 4.37 0.28
N ILE A 40 3.26 3.75 0.80
CA ILE A 40 2.33 4.32 1.79
C ILE A 40 2.14 3.29 2.89
N VAL A 41 2.34 3.71 4.14
CA VAL A 41 2.12 2.85 5.31
C VAL A 41 0.65 2.86 5.67
N TYR A 42 0.07 1.68 5.92
CA TYR A 42 -1.29 1.58 6.40
C TYR A 42 -1.36 1.96 7.88
N THR A 43 -2.08 3.01 8.19
CA THR A 43 -2.21 3.55 9.55
C THR A 43 -3.50 3.14 10.27
N GLY A 44 -4.36 2.34 9.62
CA GLY A 44 -5.63 1.89 10.18
C GLY A 44 -6.81 2.68 9.65
N LYS A 45 -7.69 3.15 10.55
CA LYS A 45 -8.86 3.96 10.19
C LYS A 45 -8.48 5.43 10.16
N GLU A 46 -8.57 6.04 8.99
CA GLU A 46 -8.51 7.49 8.83
C GLU A 46 -9.88 8.10 9.14
N LYS A 47 -9.91 9.29 9.73
CA LYS A 47 -11.16 10.01 10.04
C LYS A 47 -11.80 10.69 8.82
N ILE A 48 -11.21 10.54 7.64
CA ILE A 48 -11.66 11.21 6.41
C ILE A 48 -12.83 10.41 5.84
N ILE A 49 -14.03 10.97 5.97
CA ILE A 49 -15.21 10.49 5.26
C ILE A 49 -15.01 10.88 3.79
N THR A 50 -14.70 9.90 2.96
CA THR A 50 -14.57 10.08 1.51
C THR A 50 -15.47 9.04 0.85
N GLU A 51 -16.08 9.41 -0.27
CA GLU A 51 -16.99 8.54 -1.02
C GLU A 51 -16.26 7.35 -1.67
N SER A 52 -14.96 7.47 -1.87
CA SER A 52 -14.10 6.47 -2.52
C SER A 52 -13.58 5.38 -1.58
N THR A 53 -13.34 4.20 -2.15
CA THR A 53 -12.82 3.07 -1.38
C THR A 53 -11.34 3.25 -0.98
N LEU A 54 -10.88 2.53 0.03
CA LEU A 54 -9.47 2.60 0.44
C LEU A 54 -8.51 2.23 -0.70
N GLY A 55 -8.84 1.21 -1.49
CA GLY A 55 -8.00 0.77 -2.61
C GLY A 55 -7.88 1.84 -3.68
N GLU A 56 -9.01 2.43 -4.08
CA GLU A 56 -9.06 3.50 -5.06
C GLU A 56 -8.21 4.71 -4.64
N ARG A 57 -8.32 5.17 -3.39
CA ARG A 57 -7.54 6.30 -2.89
C ARG A 57 -6.03 6.03 -2.98
N VAL A 58 -5.61 4.83 -2.60
CA VAL A 58 -4.20 4.44 -2.66
C VAL A 58 -3.70 4.40 -4.11
N VAL A 59 -4.49 3.81 -5.02
CA VAL A 59 -4.15 3.72 -6.44
C VAL A 59 -4.06 5.12 -7.07
N MET A 60 -5.05 5.99 -6.83
CA MET A 60 -5.04 7.36 -7.36
C MET A 60 -3.85 8.17 -6.83
N THR A 61 -3.49 7.99 -5.55
CA THR A 61 -2.31 8.64 -4.96
C THR A 61 -1.01 8.20 -5.65
N PHE A 62 -0.90 6.91 -6.02
CA PHE A 62 0.25 6.43 -6.78
C PHE A 62 0.20 6.88 -8.24
N ALA A 63 -0.97 6.93 -8.86
CA ALA A 63 -1.13 7.30 -10.26
C ALA A 63 -0.73 8.75 -10.52
N GLN A 64 -0.97 9.65 -9.55
CA GLN A 64 -0.50 11.04 -9.59
C GLN A 64 1.03 11.17 -9.70
N LYS A 65 1.79 10.14 -9.29
CA LYS A 65 3.26 10.13 -9.38
C LYS A 65 3.79 9.60 -10.71
N LEU A 66 2.91 9.05 -11.56
CA LEU A 66 3.29 8.48 -12.85
C LEU A 66 3.01 9.47 -13.99
N ARG A 67 3.70 9.28 -15.13
CA ARG A 67 3.45 10.11 -16.32
C ARG A 67 2.28 9.53 -17.10
N PRO A 68 1.18 10.30 -17.28
CA PRO A 68 -0.10 9.76 -17.74
C PRO A 68 -0.08 9.15 -19.15
N GLU A 69 0.85 9.56 -20.02
CA GLU A 69 0.90 9.09 -21.41
C GLU A 69 1.86 7.93 -21.65
N LYS A 70 2.74 7.61 -20.68
CA LYS A 70 3.85 6.66 -20.88
C LYS A 70 3.83 5.49 -19.92
N ASP A 71 3.28 5.69 -18.73
CA ASP A 71 3.40 4.74 -17.65
C ASP A 71 2.03 4.06 -17.42
N CYS A 72 2.00 2.74 -17.40
CA CYS A 72 0.82 1.95 -17.02
C CYS A 72 1.00 1.38 -15.60
N MET A 73 -0.09 1.24 -14.85
CA MET A 73 -0.06 0.68 -13.49
C MET A 73 -0.81 -0.65 -13.45
N LEU A 74 -0.17 -1.67 -12.88
CA LEU A 74 -0.78 -2.95 -12.56
C LEU A 74 -1.24 -2.95 -11.11
N VAL A 75 -2.51 -3.29 -10.87
CA VAL A 75 -3.10 -3.34 -9.54
C VAL A 75 -3.52 -4.77 -9.22
N GLU A 76 -3.03 -5.31 -8.11
CA GLU A 76 -3.45 -6.61 -7.60
C GLU A 76 -4.86 -6.52 -6.99
N ARG A 77 -5.74 -7.48 -7.32
CA ARG A 77 -7.09 -7.60 -6.76
C ARG A 77 -7.09 -8.26 -5.38
#